data_AF-A0AB94ITY0-F1
#
_entry.id   AF-A0AB94ITY0-F1
#
_cell.length_a   1.000
_cell.length_b   1.000
_cell.length_c   1.000
_cell.angle_alpha   90.00
_cell.angle_beta   90.00
_cell.angle_gamma   90.00
#
_symmetry.space_group_name_H-M   'P 1'
#
loop_
_entity.id
_entity.type
_entity.pdbx_description
1 polymer ?
#
loop_
_entity_poly.entity_id
_entity_poly.type
_entity_poly.pdbx_seq_one_letter_code
_entity_poly.pdbx_strand_id
1 'polypeptide(L)'
;MILTKKLAVMLMIGMFSVVTNTSVNAKTINEADTELCETLKMALISSNRKPIDKAITEIYKDDKKAQALGLSWAGFETELLKIKQVYGIGGLYEITLKVYPYYRAHIGYGEDEVVINTSVELISYKHLKTYP
;
A
#
# COMPACT_ATOMS: atom_id res chain seq x y z
N MET A 1 8.10 -42.87 -48.34
CA MET A 1 6.91 -42.17 -47.78
C MET A 1 6.76 -42.27 -46.26
N ILE A 2 7.03 -43.41 -45.60
CA ILE A 2 6.87 -43.52 -44.13
C ILE A 2 7.89 -42.65 -43.37
N LEU A 3 9.16 -42.64 -43.81
CA LEU A 3 10.24 -41.90 -43.14
C LEU A 3 9.98 -40.38 -43.09
N THR A 4 9.51 -39.78 -44.18
CA THR A 4 9.15 -38.35 -44.23
C THR A 4 7.96 -38.00 -43.34
N LYS A 5 6.98 -38.90 -43.17
CA LYS A 5 5.90 -38.70 -42.18
C LYS A 5 6.43 -38.70 -40.74
N LYS A 6 7.37 -39.59 -40.39
CA LYS A 6 8.00 -39.58 -39.05
C LYS A 6 8.81 -38.31 -38.81
N LEU A 7 9.55 -37.82 -39.80
CA LEU A 7 10.33 -36.58 -39.70
C LEU A 7 9.42 -35.35 -39.44
N ALA A 8 8.31 -35.23 -40.19
CA ALA A 8 7.35 -34.14 -40.02
C ALA A 8 6.67 -34.15 -38.63
N VAL A 9 6.38 -35.33 -38.08
CA VAL A 9 5.82 -35.47 -36.71
C VAL A 9 6.84 -35.05 -35.65
N MET A 10 8.10 -35.46 -35.76
CA MET A 10 9.17 -34.97 -34.86
C MET A 10 9.32 -33.45 -34.91
N LEU A 11 9.22 -32.86 -36.10
CA LEU A 11 9.38 -31.41 -36.30
C LEU A 11 8.22 -30.61 -35.68
N MET A 12 6.98 -31.11 -35.77
CA MET A 12 5.83 -30.52 -35.06
C MET A 12 5.94 -30.65 -33.53
N ILE A 13 6.39 -31.80 -33.01
CA ILE A 13 6.61 -31.98 -31.56
C ILE A 13 7.72 -31.06 -31.05
N GLY A 14 8.79 -30.89 -31.83
CA GLY A 14 9.86 -29.94 -31.55
C GLY A 14 9.34 -28.49 -31.47
N MET A 15 8.54 -28.05 -32.44
CA MET A 15 7.92 -26.71 -32.43
C MET A 15 7.05 -26.48 -31.19
N PHE A 16 6.21 -27.45 -30.80
CA PHE A 16 5.42 -27.36 -29.55
C PHE A 16 6.29 -27.28 -28.30
N SER A 17 7.47 -27.91 -28.29
CA SER A 17 8.38 -27.92 -27.14
C SER A 17 9.15 -26.60 -26.95
N VAL A 18 9.23 -25.76 -27.98
CA VAL A 18 9.89 -24.43 -27.93
C VAL A 18 8.91 -23.33 -27.48
N VAL A 19 7.60 -23.62 -27.41
CA VAL A 19 6.61 -22.73 -26.77
C VAL A 19 6.70 -22.84 -25.24
N THR A 20 7.90 -22.66 -24.68
CA THR A 20 8.05 -22.33 -23.26
C THR A 20 7.35 -21.01 -23.04
N ASN A 21 6.23 -21.03 -22.31
CA ASN A 21 5.48 -19.83 -21.98
C ASN A 21 6.34 -18.89 -21.13
N THR A 22 7.07 -17.98 -21.78
CA THR A 22 7.61 -16.78 -21.13
C THR A 22 6.40 -16.01 -20.66
N SER A 23 6.05 -16.16 -19.38
CA SER A 23 4.99 -15.40 -18.75
C SER A 23 5.37 -13.92 -18.86
N VAL A 24 4.78 -13.23 -19.84
CA VAL A 24 4.87 -11.79 -19.97
C VAL A 24 4.10 -11.23 -18.78
N ASN A 25 4.83 -11.09 -17.67
CA ASN A 25 4.42 -10.32 -16.51
C ASN A 25 4.39 -8.86 -16.96
N ALA A 26 3.33 -8.51 -17.70
CA ALA A 26 2.97 -7.15 -18.00
C ALA A 26 2.81 -6.46 -16.65
N LYS A 27 3.84 -5.68 -16.28
CA LYS A 27 3.91 -4.99 -15.00
C LYS A 27 2.84 -3.91 -15.02
N THR A 28 1.63 -4.29 -14.62
CA THR A 28 0.47 -3.41 -14.59
C THR A 28 0.81 -2.20 -13.74
N ILE A 29 0.72 -1.03 -14.35
CA ILE A 29 0.92 0.26 -13.68
C ILE A 29 -0.31 0.46 -12.80
N ASN A 30 -0.27 -0.14 -11.61
CA ASN A 30 -1.33 -0.27 -10.62
C ASN A 30 -1.49 1.00 -9.78
N GLU A 31 -1.25 2.15 -10.41
CA GLU A 31 -1.13 3.47 -9.82
C GLU A 31 -1.88 4.43 -10.76
N ALA A 32 -2.85 5.17 -10.22
CA ALA A 32 -3.71 6.05 -10.98
C ALA A 32 -3.77 7.41 -10.29
N ASP A 33 -3.37 8.45 -11.01
CA ASP A 33 -3.46 9.84 -10.58
C ASP A 33 -4.91 10.33 -10.68
N THR A 34 -5.76 9.82 -9.79
CA THR A 34 -7.17 10.21 -9.67
C THR A 34 -7.40 11.06 -8.43
N GLU A 35 -7.80 12.31 -8.63
CA GLU A 35 -8.25 13.19 -7.55
C GLU A 35 -9.52 12.61 -6.89
N LEU A 36 -9.40 12.22 -5.61
CA LEU A 36 -10.55 11.78 -4.82
C LEU A 36 -11.27 13.01 -4.26
N CYS A 37 -12.61 13.00 -4.25
CA CYS A 37 -13.35 14.04 -3.55
C CYS A 37 -13.04 13.99 -2.05
N GLU A 38 -12.96 15.16 -1.40
CA GLU A 38 -12.47 15.27 -0.01
C GLU A 38 -13.32 14.44 0.96
N THR A 39 -14.64 14.31 0.74
CA THR A 39 -15.53 13.44 1.50
C THR A 39 -15.12 11.97 1.45
N LEU A 40 -14.68 11.46 0.29
CA LEU A 40 -14.22 10.08 0.13
C LEU A 40 -12.85 9.87 0.78
N LYS A 41 -11.93 10.83 0.63
CA LYS A 41 -10.63 10.83 1.35
C LYS A 41 -10.85 10.82 2.88
N MET A 42 -11.71 11.69 3.40
CA MET A 42 -12.04 11.74 4.82
C MET A 42 -12.72 10.45 5.32
N ALA A 43 -13.64 9.87 4.55
CA ALA A 43 -14.25 8.59 4.89
C ALA A 43 -13.23 7.44 4.91
N LEU A 44 -12.33 7.38 3.92
CA LEU A 44 -11.28 6.36 3.83
C LEU A 44 -10.32 6.43 5.01
N ILE A 45 -9.83 7.63 5.36
CA ILE A 45 -8.91 7.84 6.48
C ILE A 45 -9.62 7.54 7.82
N SER A 46 -10.85 8.04 8.01
CA SER A 46 -11.60 7.86 9.26
C SER A 46 -12.02 6.41 9.52
N SER A 47 -12.40 5.67 8.47
CA SER A 47 -12.73 4.23 8.58
C SER A 47 -11.53 3.38 8.99
N ASN A 48 -10.31 3.86 8.69
CA ASN A 48 -9.05 3.19 9.02
C ASN A 48 -8.38 3.75 10.29
N ARG A 49 -9.13 4.44 11.15
CA ARG A 49 -8.60 5.03 12.38
C ARG A 49 -7.82 4.03 13.25
N LYS A 50 -8.37 2.82 13.46
CA LYS A 50 -7.79 1.79 14.34
C LYS A 50 -6.37 1.32 13.94
N PRO A 51 -6.07 0.92 12.69
CA PRO A 51 -4.70 0.57 12.30
C PRO A 51 -3.74 1.77 12.32
N ILE A 52 -4.22 3.00 12.11
CA ILE A 52 -3.41 4.22 12.24
C ILE A 52 -3.08 4.51 13.71
N ASP A 53 -4.05 4.44 14.62
CA ASP A 53 -3.84 4.58 16.07
C ASP A 53 -2.78 3.56 16.57
N LYS A 54 -2.82 2.32 16.05
CA LYS A 54 -1.80 1.29 16.32
C LYS A 54 -0.42 1.70 15.78
N ALA A 55 -0.34 2.24 14.57
CA ALA A 55 0.93 2.68 13.98
C ALA A 55 1.59 3.79 14.82
N ILE A 56 0.83 4.82 15.21
CA ILE A 56 1.33 5.90 16.08
C ILE A 56 1.75 5.36 17.45
N THR A 57 0.96 4.45 18.03
CA THR A 57 1.32 3.78 19.31
C THR A 57 2.66 3.03 19.20
N GLU A 58 2.90 2.31 18.10
CA GLU A 58 4.13 1.54 17.88
C GLU A 58 5.35 2.42 17.54
N ILE A 59 5.16 3.56 16.85
CA ILE A 59 6.23 4.51 16.53
C ILE A 59 6.77 5.17 17.81
N TYR A 60 5.88 5.69 18.66
CA TYR A 60 6.26 6.50 19.82
C TYR A 60 6.36 5.69 21.13
N LYS A 61 6.40 4.34 21.06
CA LYS A 61 6.44 3.45 22.25
C LYS A 61 7.70 3.57 23.12
N ASP A 62 8.78 4.12 22.58
CA ASP A 62 10.04 4.37 23.31
C ASP A 62 10.23 5.87 23.64
N ASP A 63 9.38 6.76 23.11
CA ASP A 63 9.43 8.20 23.35
C ASP A 63 8.60 8.61 24.58
N LYS A 64 9.30 8.85 25.69
CA LYS A 64 8.69 9.26 26.97
C LYS A 64 8.04 10.64 26.92
N LYS A 65 8.46 11.55 26.02
CA LYS A 65 7.83 12.87 25.82
C LYS A 65 6.50 12.67 25.09
N ALA A 66 6.48 11.87 24.02
CA ALA A 66 5.27 11.54 23.28
C ALA A 66 4.21 10.85 24.18
N GLN A 67 4.64 9.84 24.95
CA GLN A 67 3.77 9.14 25.91
C GLN A 67 3.15 10.08 26.95
N ALA A 68 3.96 10.96 27.54
CA ALA A 68 3.48 11.92 28.55
C ALA A 68 2.59 13.03 27.98
N LEU A 69 2.69 13.32 26.68
CA LEU A 69 1.86 14.31 26.00
C LEU A 69 0.52 13.75 25.47
N GLY A 70 0.42 12.43 25.30
CA GLY A 70 -0.79 11.76 24.82
C GLY A 70 -1.13 12.14 23.38
N LEU A 71 -0.31 11.68 22.42
CA LEU A 71 -0.47 12.07 21.01
C LEU A 71 -1.82 11.65 20.42
N SER A 72 -2.39 12.55 19.63
CA SER A 72 -3.58 12.37 18.78
C SER A 72 -3.22 12.73 17.34
N TRP A 73 -4.11 12.45 16.40
CA TRP A 73 -3.99 12.87 15.00
C TRP A 73 -5.41 13.12 14.44
N ALA A 74 -5.53 13.81 13.30
CA ALA A 74 -6.80 14.11 12.68
C ALA A 74 -6.84 13.75 11.19
N GLY A 75 -8.00 13.29 10.73
CA GLY A 75 -8.20 12.89 9.33
C GLY A 75 -7.99 14.05 8.36
N PHE A 76 -8.41 15.27 8.70
CA PHE A 76 -8.29 16.45 7.84
C PHE A 76 -6.86 16.98 7.68
N GLU A 77 -5.95 16.61 8.59
CA GLU A 77 -4.51 16.92 8.51
C GLU A 77 -3.75 15.79 7.80
N THR A 78 -4.35 14.60 7.66
CA THR A 78 -3.71 13.41 7.09
C THR A 78 -3.73 13.46 5.56
N GLU A 79 -2.56 13.31 4.94
CA GLU A 79 -2.42 13.25 3.48
C GLU A 79 -2.58 11.81 2.99
N LEU A 80 -3.27 11.63 1.88
CA LEU A 80 -3.23 10.39 1.10
C LEU A 80 -2.09 10.49 0.10
N LEU A 81 -1.00 9.74 0.33
CA LEU A 81 0.16 9.76 -0.56
C LEU A 81 -0.01 8.85 -1.77
N LYS A 82 -0.63 7.68 -1.58
CA LYS A 82 -0.71 6.64 -2.62
C LYS A 82 -1.80 5.61 -2.33
N ILE A 83 -2.46 5.14 -3.38
CA ILE A 83 -3.20 3.87 -3.37
C ILE A 83 -2.54 2.94 -4.40
N LYS A 84 -2.22 1.71 -3.98
CA LYS A 84 -1.55 0.69 -4.80
C LYS A 84 -2.43 -0.56 -4.87
N GLN A 85 -2.81 -0.96 -6.07
CA GLN A 85 -3.56 -2.19 -6.31
C GLN A 85 -2.63 -3.42 -6.20
N VAL A 86 -3.01 -4.41 -5.39
CA VAL A 86 -2.18 -5.62 -5.13
C VAL A 86 -2.64 -6.81 -5.97
N TYR A 87 -3.94 -7.13 -5.95
CA TYR A 87 -4.49 -8.34 -6.58
C TYR A 87 -5.47 -8.07 -7.73
N GLY A 88 -5.18 -7.07 -8.56
CA GLY A 88 -6.04 -6.66 -9.67
C GLY A 88 -7.28 -5.86 -9.23
N ILE A 89 -8.14 -5.53 -10.20
CA ILE A 89 -9.32 -4.68 -9.96
C ILE A 89 -10.34 -5.43 -9.09
N GLY A 90 -10.73 -4.81 -7.97
CA GLY A 90 -11.59 -5.44 -6.97
C GLY A 90 -10.86 -6.36 -5.98
N GLY A 91 -9.53 -6.45 -6.06
CA GLY A 91 -8.70 -7.17 -5.10
C GLY A 91 -8.36 -6.35 -3.86
N LEU A 92 -7.27 -6.72 -3.18
CA LEU A 92 -6.71 -5.94 -2.08
C LEU A 92 -5.99 -4.68 -2.61
N TYR A 93 -6.14 -3.56 -1.90
CA TYR A 93 -5.38 -2.34 -2.13
C TYR A 93 -4.59 -1.97 -0.88
N GLU A 94 -3.36 -1.52 -1.07
CA GLU A 94 -2.54 -0.85 -0.06
C GLU A 94 -2.76 0.66 -0.15
N ILE A 95 -2.90 1.33 1.00
CA ILE A 95 -3.13 2.76 1.12
C ILE A 95 -1.97 3.32 1.95
N THR A 96 -1.23 4.27 1.39
CA THR A 96 -0.12 4.96 2.07
C THR A 96 -0.58 6.35 2.49
N LEU A 97 -0.51 6.63 3.78
CA LEU A 97 -0.92 7.88 4.40
C LEU A 97 0.28 8.59 5.03
N LYS A 98 0.32 9.92 4.95
CA LYS A 98 1.18 10.75 5.81
C LYS A 98 0.33 11.29 6.95
N VAL A 99 0.64 10.84 8.15
CA VAL A 99 -0.05 11.21 9.39
C VAL A 99 0.78 12.24 10.13
N TYR A 100 0.11 13.20 10.75
CA TYR A 100 0.73 14.26 11.54
C TYR A 100 0.25 14.18 12.99
N PRO A 101 0.94 13.43 13.87
CA PRO A 101 0.58 13.41 15.28
C PRO A 101 0.80 14.78 15.94
N TYR A 102 -0.09 15.13 16.85
CA TYR A 102 -0.08 16.36 17.62
C TYR A 102 -0.48 16.10 19.07
N TYR A 103 -0.30 17.11 19.93
CA TYR A 103 -0.83 17.11 21.29
C TYR A 103 -1.64 18.38 21.58
N ARG A 104 -2.53 18.31 22.58
CA ARG A 104 -3.46 19.40 22.94
C ARG A 104 -4.24 19.89 21.70
N ALA A 105 -4.37 21.20 21.52
CA ALA A 105 -5.01 21.81 20.36
C ALA A 105 -4.02 21.87 19.17
N HIS A 106 -3.84 20.74 18.49
CA HIS A 106 -3.10 20.63 17.22
C HIS A 106 -1.66 21.17 17.26
N ILE A 107 -0.96 21.03 18.39
CA ILE A 107 0.48 21.31 18.46
C ILE A 107 1.22 20.13 17.84
N GLY A 108 1.65 20.30 16.59
CA GLY A 108 2.32 19.25 15.81
C GLY A 108 3.54 18.67 16.51
N TYR A 109 3.60 17.34 16.56
CA TYR A 109 4.64 16.57 17.24
C TYR A 109 5.52 15.78 16.27
N GLY A 110 4.96 15.27 15.16
CA GLY A 110 5.76 14.57 14.15
C GLY A 110 5.15 14.49 12.76
N GLU A 111 5.88 13.81 11.89
CA GLU A 111 5.48 13.38 10.54
C GLU A 111 5.77 11.87 10.43
N ASP A 112 4.76 11.10 10.05
CA ASP A 112 4.82 9.63 10.01
C ASP A 112 4.16 9.07 8.76
N GLU A 113 4.77 8.05 8.16
CA GLU A 113 4.23 7.32 7.00
C GLU A 113 3.60 6.01 7.50
N VAL A 114 2.33 5.77 7.12
CA VAL A 114 1.56 4.59 7.56
C VAL A 114 0.98 3.89 6.33
N VAL A 115 1.26 2.60 6.18
CA VAL A 115 0.72 1.74 5.11
C VAL A 115 -0.27 0.76 5.72
N ILE A 116 -1.49 0.81 5.22
CA ILE A 116 -2.61 -0.06 5.61
C ILE A 116 -3.19 -0.77 4.38
N ASN A 117 -4.03 -1.78 4.57
CA ASN A 117 -4.77 -2.39 3.46
C ASN A 117 -6.29 -2.18 3.56
N THR A 118 -7.02 -2.50 2.49
CA THR A 118 -8.50 -2.44 2.48
C THR A 118 -9.20 -3.50 3.35
N SER A 119 -8.45 -4.39 4.01
CA SER A 119 -8.94 -5.26 5.09
C SER A 119 -8.78 -4.63 6.49
N VAL A 120 -8.39 -3.35 6.56
CA VAL A 120 -8.19 -2.57 7.81
C VAL A 120 -7.02 -3.10 8.66
N GLU A 121 -6.04 -3.73 8.00
CA GLU A 121 -4.82 -4.23 8.62
C GLU A 121 -3.67 -3.21 8.45
N LEU A 122 -2.81 -3.11 9.47
CA LEU A 122 -1.58 -2.33 9.43
C LEU A 122 -0.47 -3.17 8.78
N ILE A 123 0.01 -2.74 7.61
CA ILE A 123 1.03 -3.44 6.82
C ILE A 123 2.44 -3.02 7.24
N SER A 124 2.68 -1.71 7.29
CA SER A 124 3.96 -1.15 7.74
C SER A 124 3.78 0.30 8.20
N TYR A 125 4.75 0.79 8.96
CA TYR A 125 4.83 2.18 9.40
C TYR A 125 6.29 2.64 9.42
N LYS A 126 6.51 3.94 9.32
CA LYS A 126 7.84 4.54 9.29
C LYS A 126 7.76 5.96 9.83
N HIS A 127 8.50 6.21 10.90
CA HIS A 127 8.73 7.56 11.41
C HIS A 127 9.54 8.38 10.42
N LEU A 128 9.15 9.64 10.17
CA LEU A 128 9.88 10.55 9.29
C LEU A 128 10.63 11.63 10.09
N LYS A 129 10.00 12.20 11.13
CA LYS A 129 10.52 13.38 11.86
C LYS A 129 9.71 13.69 13.12
N THR A 130 10.39 14.11 14.19
CA THR A 130 9.79 14.73 15.39
C THR A 130 10.06 16.25 15.39
N TYR A 131 9.10 17.03 15.88
CA TYR A 131 9.22 18.48 16.09
C TYR A 131 9.70 18.81 17.53
N PRO A 132 10.47 19.91 17.71
CA PRO A 132 11.08 20.27 18.99
C PRO A 132 10.08 20.62 20.10
#